data_AF-A0A7S7QV97-F1
#
_entry.id   AF-A0A7S7QV97-F1
#
_cell.length_a   1.000
_cell.length_b   1.000
_cell.length_c   1.000
_cell.angle_alpha   90.00
_cell.angle_beta   90.00
_cell.angle_gamma   90.00
#
_symmetry.space_group_name_H-M   'P 1'
#
loop_
_entity.id
_entity.type
_entity.pdbx_description
1 polymer ?
#
loop_
_entity_poly.entity_id
_entity_poly.type
_entity_poly.pdbx_seq_one_letter_code
_entity_poly.pdbx_strand_id
1 'polypeptide(L)'
;MTTTRTPPADRCQPIDPQLDNFPPMLSQTDKTLARMRTELLTTFSGADWESYNHLVGWLRDTGVASHALKVGDHAPDFLLPDADGRLHSSEQLRRNGPLVLSFFRGGWCPFCTAELCALQAAKDEFESIGATLAVVTPETRDFPRQLKRSLGLELKVLSDVDYGVAMSYGVLFRVPDETKAHYSRLGFDFGARHGSSTWMLPIPATYVIGAEGRIRSAFVEPDFTIREEPAQILASLRRVASASR
;
A
#
# COMPACT_ATOMS: atom_id res chain seq x y z
N MET A 1 11.14 14.70 -39.59
CA MET A 1 11.79 13.88 -38.55
C MET A 1 10.81 13.78 -37.41
N THR A 2 10.00 12.73 -37.41
CA THR A 2 8.93 12.52 -36.43
C THR A 2 9.49 11.55 -35.39
N THR A 3 9.95 12.06 -34.25
CA THR A 3 10.44 11.24 -33.14
C THR A 3 9.25 10.71 -32.36
N THR A 4 8.83 9.49 -32.68
CA THR A 4 7.97 8.67 -31.85
C THR A 4 8.67 8.39 -30.52
N ARG A 5 8.17 8.98 -29.45
CA ARG A 5 8.65 8.75 -28.08
C ARG A 5 8.01 7.45 -27.56
N THR A 6 8.75 6.36 -27.68
CA THR A 6 8.43 5.06 -27.05
C THR A 6 8.28 5.25 -25.53
N PRO A 7 7.25 4.70 -24.87
CA PRO A 7 7.14 4.76 -23.42
C PRO A 7 8.24 3.89 -22.79
N PRO A 8 8.82 4.28 -21.64
CA PRO A 8 9.85 3.48 -21.00
C PRO A 8 9.20 2.26 -20.36
N ALA A 9 9.31 1.11 -21.03
CA ALA A 9 9.06 -0.20 -20.43
C ALA A 9 10.14 -0.49 -19.37
N ASP A 10 9.73 -1.11 -18.27
CA ASP A 10 10.54 -1.60 -17.13
C ASP A 10 11.15 -0.53 -16.19
N ARG A 11 10.31 0.16 -15.41
CA ARG A 11 10.74 1.07 -14.32
C ARG A 11 10.69 0.50 -12.89
N CYS A 12 10.39 -0.78 -12.70
CA CYS A 12 10.37 -1.43 -11.38
C CYS A 12 11.41 -2.57 -11.30
N GLN A 13 12.69 -2.24 -11.15
CA GLN A 13 13.76 -3.20 -10.84
C GLN A 13 14.57 -2.72 -9.62
N PRO A 14 14.81 -3.57 -8.60
CA PRO A 14 15.51 -3.17 -7.38
C PRO A 14 16.95 -2.71 -7.62
N ILE A 15 17.41 -1.73 -6.80
CA ILE A 15 18.77 -1.12 -6.86
C ILE A 15 19.52 -1.30 -5.51
N ASP A 16 18.94 -1.96 -4.50
CA ASP A 16 19.50 -2.05 -3.14
C ASP A 16 19.83 -3.50 -2.73
N PRO A 17 21.09 -3.81 -2.36
CA PRO A 17 21.50 -5.16 -2.02
C PRO A 17 20.93 -5.74 -0.72
N GLN A 18 20.33 -4.92 0.16
CA GLN A 18 19.55 -5.44 1.29
C GLN A 18 18.12 -5.87 0.88
N LEU A 19 17.71 -5.54 -0.34
CA LEU A 19 16.53 -6.10 -1.02
C LEU A 19 16.90 -7.29 -1.94
N ASP A 20 18.17 -7.70 -2.01
CA ASP A 20 18.61 -8.81 -2.88
C ASP A 20 18.18 -10.20 -2.38
N ASN A 21 17.67 -10.31 -1.15
CA ASN A 21 17.08 -11.55 -0.64
C ASN A 21 15.62 -11.78 -1.10
N PHE A 22 15.09 -10.93 -1.99
CA PHE A 22 13.79 -11.14 -2.61
C PHE A 22 13.92 -11.92 -3.92
N PRO A 23 12.99 -12.85 -4.22
CA PRO A 23 12.96 -13.52 -5.52
C PRO A 23 12.94 -12.47 -6.65
N PRO A 24 13.59 -12.74 -7.80
CA PRO A 24 13.71 -11.77 -8.88
C PRO A 24 12.33 -11.23 -9.28
N MET A 25 12.18 -9.90 -9.24
CA MET A 25 10.92 -9.27 -9.64
C MET A 25 10.66 -9.56 -11.12
N LEU A 26 9.59 -10.30 -11.37
CA LEU A 26 9.08 -10.63 -12.71
C LEU A 26 8.77 -9.32 -13.46
N SER A 27 9.13 -9.22 -14.75
CA SER A 27 8.83 -8.03 -15.56
C SER A 27 7.34 -7.69 -15.50
N GLN A 28 7.04 -6.45 -15.16
CA GLN A 28 5.74 -6.04 -14.59
C GLN A 28 4.80 -5.38 -15.59
N THR A 29 5.18 -5.26 -16.86
CA THR A 29 4.34 -4.58 -17.84
C THR A 29 3.14 -5.46 -18.21
N ASP A 30 1.93 -4.97 -17.92
CA ASP A 30 0.60 -5.49 -18.30
C ASP A 30 0.00 -6.67 -17.50
N LYS A 31 0.57 -7.07 -16.36
CA LYS A 31 -0.07 -8.10 -15.50
C LYS A 31 -1.01 -7.46 -14.48
N THR A 32 -2.21 -8.02 -14.33
CA THR A 32 -3.12 -7.66 -13.23
C THR A 32 -2.53 -8.06 -11.88
N LEU A 33 -2.90 -7.37 -10.80
CA LEU A 33 -2.50 -7.75 -9.45
C LEU A 33 -2.99 -9.17 -9.10
N ALA A 34 -4.15 -9.57 -9.62
CA ALA A 34 -4.63 -10.95 -9.50
C ALA A 34 -3.69 -11.99 -10.12
N ARG A 35 -3.09 -11.68 -11.29
CA ARG A 35 -2.09 -12.57 -11.92
C ARG A 35 -0.78 -12.56 -11.15
N MET A 36 -0.28 -11.39 -10.76
CA MET A 36 0.93 -11.26 -9.96
C MET A 36 0.78 -12.01 -8.64
N ARG A 37 -0.39 -11.95 -8.01
CA ARG A 37 -0.71 -12.73 -6.80
C ARG A 37 -0.51 -14.22 -7.04
N THR A 38 -1.09 -14.78 -8.10
CA THR A 38 -0.93 -16.21 -8.44
C THR A 38 0.53 -16.58 -8.62
N GLU A 39 1.30 -15.76 -9.33
CA GLU A 39 2.74 -16.00 -9.56
C GLU A 39 3.54 -15.94 -8.24
N LEU A 40 3.32 -14.91 -7.42
CA LEU A 40 3.98 -14.76 -6.11
C LEU A 40 3.65 -15.91 -5.15
N LEU A 41 2.41 -16.39 -5.14
CA LEU A 41 2.01 -17.52 -4.28
C LEU A 41 2.73 -18.83 -4.63
N THR A 42 3.26 -18.99 -5.85
CA THR A 42 4.08 -20.17 -6.19
C THR A 42 5.46 -20.17 -5.52
N THR A 43 5.90 -19.02 -5.02
CA THR A 43 7.20 -18.87 -4.34
C THR A 43 7.15 -19.22 -2.85
N PHE A 44 5.95 -19.44 -2.30
CA PHE A 44 5.78 -19.75 -0.88
C PHE A 44 6.26 -21.16 -0.58
N SER A 45 7.15 -21.29 0.39
CA SER A 45 7.50 -22.56 1.02
C SER A 45 6.34 -23.08 1.89
N GLY A 46 6.43 -24.33 2.35
CA GLY A 46 5.44 -24.89 3.28
C GLY A 46 5.30 -24.06 4.57
N ALA A 47 6.42 -23.57 5.11
CA ALA A 47 6.41 -22.71 6.29
C ALA A 47 5.78 -21.34 6.02
N ASP A 48 5.94 -20.79 4.81
CA ASP A 48 5.28 -19.54 4.41
C ASP A 48 3.77 -19.72 4.31
N TRP A 49 3.31 -20.85 3.75
CA TRP A 49 1.91 -21.20 3.68
C TRP A 49 1.27 -21.39 5.06
N GLU A 50 1.95 -22.08 5.98
CA GLU A 50 1.48 -22.22 7.36
C GLU A 50 1.30 -20.87 8.05
N SER A 51 2.32 -20.00 7.97
CA SER A 51 2.26 -18.65 8.55
C SER A 51 1.19 -17.78 7.89
N TYR A 52 1.06 -17.84 6.56
CA TYR A 52 0.03 -17.14 5.80
C TYR A 52 -1.38 -17.58 6.21
N ASN A 53 -1.65 -18.89 6.22
CA ASN A 53 -2.96 -19.43 6.58
C ASN A 53 -3.31 -19.09 8.03
N HIS A 54 -2.33 -19.18 8.93
CA HIS A 54 -2.50 -18.77 10.33
C HIS A 54 -2.89 -17.29 10.44
N LEU A 55 -2.12 -16.39 9.81
CA LEU A 55 -2.37 -14.96 9.90
C LEU A 55 -3.72 -14.57 9.28
N VAL A 56 -4.02 -15.05 8.07
CA VAL A 56 -5.27 -14.71 7.37
C VAL A 56 -6.48 -15.31 8.10
N GLY A 57 -6.38 -16.55 8.59
CA GLY A 57 -7.40 -17.16 9.43
C GLY A 57 -7.65 -16.35 10.68
N TRP A 58 -6.59 -16.04 11.44
CA TRP A 58 -6.67 -15.24 12.65
C TRP A 58 -7.33 -13.86 12.41
N LEU A 59 -6.95 -13.15 11.34
CA LEU A 59 -7.54 -11.85 11.00
C LEU A 59 -9.04 -11.93 10.70
N ARG A 60 -9.48 -13.01 10.03
CA ARG A 60 -10.90 -13.26 9.75
C ARG A 60 -11.66 -13.61 11.01
N ASP A 61 -11.12 -14.50 11.82
CA ASP A 61 -11.77 -15.01 13.04
C ASP A 61 -11.93 -13.91 14.10
N THR A 62 -10.92 -13.05 14.24
CA THR A 62 -10.96 -11.90 15.17
C THR A 62 -11.76 -10.72 14.64
N GLY A 63 -12.11 -10.73 13.35
CA GLY A 63 -12.90 -9.67 12.73
C GLY A 63 -12.24 -8.30 12.77
N VAL A 64 -10.90 -8.20 12.80
CA VAL A 64 -10.21 -6.90 12.92
C VAL A 64 -10.66 -5.92 11.83
N ALA A 65 -10.81 -6.39 10.58
CA ALA A 65 -11.28 -5.57 9.46
C ALA A 65 -12.69 -4.99 9.64
N SER A 66 -13.51 -5.52 10.55
CA SER A 66 -14.85 -4.97 10.83
C SER A 66 -14.81 -3.61 11.52
N HIS A 67 -13.68 -3.25 12.13
CA HIS A 67 -13.42 -1.94 12.74
C HIS A 67 -12.97 -0.89 11.73
N ALA A 68 -12.66 -1.28 10.50
CA ALA A 68 -12.21 -0.36 9.48
C ALA A 68 -13.34 0.61 9.08
N LEU A 69 -12.95 1.83 8.73
CA LEU A 69 -13.90 2.85 8.28
C LEU A 69 -14.61 2.41 7.00
N LYS A 70 -15.86 2.85 6.86
CA LYS A 70 -16.76 2.42 5.78
C LYS A 70 -17.12 3.60 4.89
N VAL A 71 -17.72 3.28 3.74
CA VAL A 71 -18.28 4.29 2.84
C VAL A 71 -19.31 5.14 3.59
N GLY A 72 -19.18 6.46 3.48
CA GLY A 72 -20.01 7.45 4.16
C GLY A 72 -19.35 8.08 5.40
N ASP A 73 -18.41 7.38 6.04
CA ASP A 73 -17.70 7.88 7.22
C ASP A 73 -16.82 9.09 6.87
N HIS A 74 -16.54 9.91 7.88
CA HIS A 74 -15.52 10.95 7.79
C HIS A 74 -14.14 10.32 7.93
N ALA A 75 -13.27 10.58 6.95
CA ALA A 75 -11.89 10.17 6.99
C ALA A 75 -11.12 11.01 8.03
N PRO A 76 -10.48 10.41 9.05
CA PRO A 76 -9.66 11.15 10.01
C PRO A 76 -8.56 11.93 9.31
N ASP A 77 -8.38 13.18 9.73
CA ASP A 77 -7.29 14.00 9.22
C ASP A 77 -5.94 13.59 9.82
N PHE A 78 -4.89 13.75 9.03
CA PHE A 78 -3.54 13.40 9.42
C PHE A 78 -2.52 14.42 8.91
N LEU A 79 -1.33 14.37 9.50
CA LEU A 79 -0.13 15.07 9.06
C LEU A 79 1.04 14.09 9.12
N LEU A 80 1.47 13.58 7.97
CA LEU A 80 2.51 12.55 7.90
C LEU A 80 3.73 13.04 7.11
N PRO A 81 4.96 12.65 7.50
CA PRO A 81 6.16 12.90 6.71
C PRO A 81 6.20 11.98 5.49
N ASP A 82 6.64 12.51 4.36
CA ASP A 82 7.05 11.71 3.20
C ASP A 82 8.47 11.16 3.37
N ALA A 83 8.95 10.43 2.35
CA ALA A 83 10.30 9.86 2.31
C ALA A 83 11.45 10.90 2.40
N ASP A 84 11.18 12.19 2.19
CA ASP A 84 12.14 13.29 2.35
C ASP A 84 11.95 14.04 3.69
N GLY A 85 11.01 13.62 4.53
CA GLY A 85 10.66 14.28 5.79
C GLY A 85 9.75 15.50 5.62
N ARG A 86 9.22 15.76 4.41
CA ARG A 86 8.25 16.84 4.21
C ARG A 86 6.89 16.41 4.73
N LEU A 87 6.25 17.26 5.51
CA LEU A 87 4.93 16.97 6.08
C LEU A 87 3.83 17.23 5.05
N HIS A 88 2.90 16.29 4.93
CA HIS A 88 1.70 16.38 4.08
C HIS A 88 0.45 16.21 4.94
N SER A 89 -0.47 17.16 4.88
CA SER A 89 -1.78 17.02 5.53
C SER A 89 -2.80 16.36 4.60
N SER A 90 -3.69 15.55 5.15
CA SER A 90 -4.84 14.97 4.42
C SER A 90 -5.69 16.04 3.74
N GLU A 91 -5.93 17.16 4.41
CA GLU A 91 -6.64 18.32 3.87
C GLU A 91 -5.93 18.87 2.63
N GLN A 92 -4.60 19.07 2.70
CA GLN A 92 -3.82 19.54 1.57
C GLN A 92 -3.90 18.60 0.38
N LEU A 93 -3.83 17.30 0.62
CA LEU A 93 -3.90 16.28 -0.41
C LEU A 93 -5.29 16.23 -1.08
N ARG A 94 -6.34 16.66 -0.37
CA ARG A 94 -7.73 16.74 -0.85
C ARG A 94 -8.12 18.09 -1.48
N ARG A 95 -7.25 19.11 -1.43
CA ARG A 95 -7.61 20.47 -1.88
C ARG A 95 -8.04 20.56 -3.34
N ASN A 96 -7.39 19.80 -4.22
CA ASN A 96 -7.61 19.88 -5.67
C ASN A 96 -8.57 18.81 -6.22
N GLY A 97 -9.02 17.89 -5.38
CA GLY A 97 -9.83 16.75 -5.79
C GLY A 97 -9.80 15.60 -4.79
N PRO A 98 -10.35 14.44 -5.14
CA PRO A 98 -10.38 13.28 -4.25
C PRO A 98 -8.97 12.76 -3.95
N LEU A 99 -8.80 12.21 -2.74
CA LEU A 99 -7.59 11.53 -2.29
C LEU A 99 -7.78 10.02 -2.38
N VAL A 100 -6.90 9.33 -3.10
CA VAL A 100 -6.72 7.89 -2.99
C VAL A 100 -5.64 7.63 -1.95
N LEU A 101 -6.00 6.93 -0.87
CA LEU A 101 -5.12 6.58 0.24
C LEU A 101 -5.02 5.06 0.34
N SER A 102 -3.85 4.48 0.04
CA SER A 102 -3.61 3.03 0.18
C SER A 102 -2.63 2.74 1.33
N PHE A 103 -3.04 1.90 2.27
CA PHE A 103 -2.24 1.39 3.37
C PHE A 103 -1.56 0.08 2.97
N PHE A 104 -0.24 0.02 3.12
CA PHE A 104 0.54 -1.17 2.82
C PHE A 104 1.50 -1.52 3.96
N ARG A 105 1.93 -2.79 3.99
CA ARG A 105 2.66 -3.36 5.14
C ARG A 105 4.13 -2.94 5.21
N GLY A 106 4.72 -2.63 4.06
CA GLY A 106 6.11 -2.21 3.92
C GLY A 106 6.74 -2.71 2.62
N GLY A 107 7.89 -2.14 2.27
CA GLY A 107 8.66 -2.44 1.06
C GLY A 107 9.23 -3.87 1.01
N TRP A 108 9.23 -4.56 2.15
CA TRP A 108 9.63 -5.97 2.27
C TRP A 108 8.55 -6.94 1.77
N CYS A 109 7.32 -6.49 1.54
CA CYS A 109 6.22 -7.37 1.14
C CYS A 109 6.09 -7.40 -0.39
N PRO A 110 6.24 -8.56 -1.05
CA PRO A 110 6.21 -8.64 -2.52
C PRO A 110 4.84 -8.28 -3.12
N PHE A 111 3.74 -8.57 -2.41
CA PHE A 111 2.41 -8.12 -2.82
C PHE A 111 2.23 -6.61 -2.71
N CYS A 112 2.94 -5.96 -1.78
CA CYS A 112 2.91 -4.51 -1.62
C CYS A 112 3.73 -3.84 -2.73
N THR A 113 4.93 -4.34 -3.04
CA THR A 113 5.73 -3.77 -4.13
C THR A 113 5.04 -3.94 -5.49
N ALA A 114 4.35 -5.06 -5.72
CA ALA A 114 3.48 -5.26 -6.89
C ALA A 114 2.36 -4.21 -6.97
N GLU A 115 1.62 -3.97 -5.87
CA GLU A 115 0.60 -2.93 -5.80
C GLU A 115 1.17 -1.54 -6.11
N LEU A 116 2.30 -1.18 -5.48
CA LEU A 116 2.93 0.13 -5.68
C LEU A 116 3.35 0.36 -7.13
N CYS A 117 3.88 -0.66 -7.81
CA CYS A 117 4.23 -0.55 -9.22
C CYS A 117 3.00 -0.44 -10.12
N ALA A 118 1.91 -1.17 -9.83
CA ALA A 118 0.66 -1.03 -10.57
C ALA A 118 0.04 0.37 -10.39
N LEU A 119 0.08 0.90 -9.16
CA LEU A 119 -0.36 2.27 -8.84
C LEU A 119 0.52 3.33 -9.52
N GLN A 120 1.84 3.12 -9.56
CA GLN A 120 2.78 4.01 -10.26
C GLN A 120 2.52 4.02 -11.76
N ALA A 121 2.25 2.86 -12.37
CA ALA A 121 1.94 2.77 -13.79
C ALA A 121 0.65 3.52 -14.17
N ALA A 122 -0.34 3.53 -13.27
CA ALA A 122 -1.62 4.23 -13.46
C ALA A 122 -1.63 5.68 -12.92
N LYS A 123 -0.51 6.18 -12.37
CA LYS A 123 -0.43 7.49 -11.68
C LYS A 123 -0.98 8.64 -12.53
N ASP A 124 -0.60 8.72 -13.80
CA ASP A 124 -1.00 9.81 -14.69
C ASP A 124 -2.52 9.79 -14.97
N GLU A 125 -3.16 8.61 -14.98
CA GLU A 125 -4.62 8.51 -15.10
C GLU A 125 -5.33 9.05 -13.86
N PHE A 126 -4.82 8.77 -12.65
CA PHE A 126 -5.35 9.35 -11.42
C PHE A 126 -5.27 10.87 -11.45
N GLU A 127 -4.12 11.42 -11.84
CA GLU A 127 -3.88 12.87 -11.91
C GLU A 127 -4.74 13.53 -12.99
N SER A 128 -4.99 12.87 -14.12
CA SER A 128 -5.88 13.39 -15.17
C SER A 128 -7.33 13.61 -14.72
N ILE A 129 -7.76 12.92 -13.66
CA ILE A 129 -9.10 13.05 -13.04
C ILE A 129 -9.06 14.04 -11.86
N GLY A 130 -7.90 14.65 -11.58
CA GLY A 130 -7.68 15.55 -10.45
C GLY A 130 -7.53 14.83 -9.11
N ALA A 131 -7.34 13.51 -9.11
CA ALA A 131 -7.15 12.73 -7.89
C ALA A 131 -5.69 12.81 -7.42
N THR A 132 -5.49 12.94 -6.12
CA THR A 132 -4.17 12.79 -5.49
C THR A 132 -4.02 11.36 -5.00
N LEU A 133 -2.90 10.71 -5.34
CA LEU A 133 -2.57 9.38 -4.84
C LEU A 133 -1.48 9.45 -3.76
N ALA A 134 -1.74 8.86 -2.60
CA ALA A 134 -0.80 8.69 -1.50
C ALA A 134 -0.85 7.27 -0.95
N VAL A 135 0.31 6.74 -0.61
CA VAL A 135 0.46 5.41 -0.01
C VAL A 135 1.08 5.55 1.38
N VAL A 136 0.57 4.80 2.35
CA VAL A 136 0.91 4.90 3.77
C VAL A 136 1.54 3.60 4.23
N THR A 137 2.71 3.71 4.85
CA THR A 137 3.47 2.58 5.41
C THR A 137 3.80 2.83 6.88
N PRO A 138 3.85 1.79 7.72
CA PRO A 138 4.42 1.91 9.07
C PRO A 138 5.94 2.10 9.07
N GLU A 139 6.61 1.92 7.94
CA GLU A 139 8.06 2.05 7.84
C GLU A 139 8.51 3.50 7.95
N THR A 140 9.57 3.72 8.72
CA THR A 140 10.12 5.06 8.99
C THR A 140 11.58 5.16 8.55
N ARG A 141 12.25 6.27 8.88
CA ARG A 141 13.67 6.51 8.56
C ARG A 141 13.93 6.44 7.05
N ASP A 142 14.96 5.72 6.61
CA ASP A 142 15.37 5.64 5.21
C ASP A 142 14.61 4.59 4.40
N PHE A 143 13.81 3.72 5.03
CA PHE A 143 13.11 2.64 4.31
C PHE A 143 12.16 3.15 3.21
N PRO A 144 11.30 4.17 3.45
CA PRO A 144 10.48 4.75 2.38
C PRO A 144 11.32 5.33 1.22
N ARG A 145 12.47 5.96 1.54
CA ARG A 145 13.38 6.54 0.53
C ARG A 145 14.06 5.45 -0.29
N GLN A 146 14.54 4.37 0.34
CA GLN A 146 15.10 3.21 -0.32
C GLN A 146 14.07 2.54 -1.23
N LEU A 147 12.85 2.33 -0.72
CA LEU A 147 11.74 1.78 -1.49
C LEU A 147 11.48 2.60 -2.76
N LYS A 148 11.33 3.91 -2.64
CA LYS A 148 11.12 4.80 -3.79
C LYS A 148 12.24 4.68 -4.83
N ARG A 149 13.51 4.67 -4.40
CA ARG A 149 14.65 4.50 -5.31
C ARG A 149 14.64 3.13 -5.98
N SER A 150 14.42 2.07 -5.22
CA SER A 150 14.44 0.68 -5.70
C SER A 150 13.33 0.37 -6.70
N LEU A 151 12.20 1.06 -6.64
CA LEU A 151 11.05 0.82 -7.52
C LEU A 151 10.79 1.98 -8.50
N GLY A 152 11.67 2.98 -8.55
CA GLY A 152 11.49 4.16 -9.41
C GLY A 152 10.19 4.93 -9.14
N LEU A 153 9.73 4.98 -7.88
CA LEU A 153 8.43 5.56 -7.52
C LEU A 153 8.47 7.08 -7.43
N GLU A 154 7.49 7.71 -8.06
CA GLU A 154 7.15 9.13 -7.94
C GLU A 154 5.96 9.34 -6.99
N LEU A 155 5.28 8.27 -6.59
CA LEU A 155 4.19 8.29 -5.61
C LEU A 155 4.57 9.00 -4.29
N LYS A 156 3.58 9.60 -3.63
CA LYS A 156 3.72 10.11 -2.26
C LYS A 156 3.69 8.93 -1.30
N VAL A 157 4.86 8.52 -0.81
CA VAL A 157 5.01 7.50 0.22
C VAL A 157 5.11 8.19 1.58
N LEU A 158 4.10 8.01 2.42
CA LEU A 158 3.95 8.64 3.73
C LEU A 158 4.23 7.63 4.84
N SER A 159 4.99 8.05 5.85
CA SER A 159 5.34 7.20 7.00
C SER A 159 4.36 7.44 8.14
N ASP A 160 3.57 6.43 8.50
CA ASP A 160 2.66 6.46 9.64
C ASP A 160 3.42 6.17 10.95
N VAL A 161 4.18 7.18 11.39
CA VAL A 161 4.97 7.11 12.62
C VAL A 161 4.04 6.79 13.79
N ASP A 162 4.41 5.76 14.58
CA ASP A 162 3.63 5.25 15.71
C ASP A 162 2.21 4.73 15.36
N TYR A 163 1.94 4.47 14.08
CA TYR A 163 0.71 3.84 13.57
C TYR A 163 -0.59 4.64 13.79
N GLY A 164 -0.49 5.94 14.07
CA GLY A 164 -1.63 6.76 14.46
C GLY A 164 -2.75 6.79 13.41
N VAL A 165 -2.38 6.86 12.13
CA VAL A 165 -3.35 6.93 11.02
C VAL A 165 -3.96 5.56 10.75
N ALA A 166 -3.17 4.49 10.68
CA ALA A 166 -3.69 3.14 10.52
C ALA A 166 -4.63 2.76 11.68
N MET A 167 -4.31 3.18 12.90
CA MET A 167 -5.17 3.00 14.07
C MET A 167 -6.48 3.79 13.94
N SER A 168 -6.42 5.07 13.53
CA SER A 168 -7.63 5.90 13.39
C SER A 168 -8.54 5.44 12.25
N TYR A 169 -8.00 4.75 11.25
CA TYR A 169 -8.76 4.13 10.16
C TYR A 169 -9.27 2.72 10.49
N GLY A 170 -8.93 2.18 11.67
CA GLY A 170 -9.34 0.84 12.10
C GLY A 170 -8.70 -0.30 11.32
N VAL A 171 -7.55 -0.05 10.68
CA VAL A 171 -6.85 -1.02 9.82
C VAL A 171 -5.54 -1.50 10.44
N LEU A 172 -5.34 -1.37 11.75
CA LEU A 172 -4.11 -1.78 12.42
C LEU A 172 -4.35 -3.04 13.28
N PHE A 173 -3.41 -3.98 13.27
CA PHE A 173 -3.46 -5.16 14.13
C PHE A 173 -2.11 -5.51 14.75
N ARG A 174 -2.13 -6.15 15.93
CA ARG A 174 -0.94 -6.77 16.52
C ARG A 174 -0.66 -8.07 15.80
N VAL A 175 0.57 -8.22 15.30
CA VAL A 175 1.01 -9.47 14.65
C VAL A 175 0.97 -10.61 15.70
N PRO A 176 0.26 -11.72 15.43
CA PRO A 176 0.25 -12.90 16.31
C PRO A 176 1.67 -13.44 16.55
N ASP A 177 1.92 -14.04 17.71
CA ASP A 177 3.28 -14.40 18.12
C ASP A 177 3.90 -15.49 17.21
N GLU A 178 3.09 -16.41 16.70
CA GLU A 178 3.49 -17.44 15.73
C GLU A 178 3.93 -16.80 14.40
N THR A 179 3.14 -15.85 13.90
CA THR A 179 3.43 -15.12 12.67
C THR A 179 4.66 -14.22 12.85
N LYS A 180 4.81 -13.57 14.00
CA LYS A 180 6.01 -12.81 14.38
C LYS A 180 7.25 -13.71 14.39
N ALA A 181 7.16 -14.91 14.98
CA ALA A 181 8.27 -15.85 15.03
C ALA A 181 8.68 -16.32 13.62
N HIS A 182 7.71 -16.54 12.74
CA HIS A 182 7.99 -16.84 11.33
C HIS A 182 8.71 -15.69 10.62
N TYR A 183 8.20 -14.45 10.69
CA TYR A 183 8.87 -13.30 10.07
C TYR A 183 10.27 -13.04 10.65
N SER A 184 10.46 -13.24 11.96
CA SER A 184 11.77 -13.11 12.60
C SER A 184 12.78 -14.14 12.07
N ARG A 185 12.34 -15.38 11.81
CA ARG A 185 13.20 -16.42 11.20
C ARG A 185 13.61 -16.09 9.77
N LEU A 186 12.76 -15.35 9.04
CA LEU A 186 13.08 -14.82 7.71
C LEU A 186 14.00 -13.58 7.77
N GLY A 187 14.38 -13.13 8.97
CA GLY A 187 15.28 -11.99 9.17
C GLY A 187 14.58 -10.62 9.21
N PHE A 188 13.25 -10.58 9.28
CA PHE A 188 12.53 -9.32 9.41
C PHE A 188 12.54 -8.81 10.86
N ASP A 189 12.99 -7.57 11.02
CA ASP A 189 12.87 -6.81 12.27
C ASP A 189 11.93 -5.61 12.05
N PHE A 190 10.64 -5.80 12.31
CA PHE A 190 9.66 -4.73 12.20
C PHE A 190 9.89 -3.62 13.22
N GLY A 191 10.57 -3.90 14.34
CA GLY A 191 10.85 -2.86 15.32
C GLY A 191 11.88 -1.86 14.82
N ALA A 192 12.95 -2.34 14.20
CA ALA A 192 13.92 -1.49 13.52
C ALA A 192 13.29 -0.75 12.32
N ARG A 193 12.41 -1.40 11.56
CA ARG A 193 11.77 -0.81 10.37
C ARG A 193 10.74 0.27 10.69
N HIS A 194 9.96 0.08 11.75
CA HIS A 194 8.90 1.00 12.12
C HIS A 194 9.37 2.03 13.17
N GLY A 195 10.45 1.74 13.89
CA GLY A 195 10.92 2.57 15.00
C GLY A 195 10.15 2.33 16.31
N SER A 196 9.47 1.18 16.43
CA SER A 196 8.63 0.84 17.57
C SER A 196 8.78 -0.64 17.95
N SER A 197 8.85 -0.98 19.23
CA SER A 197 8.87 -2.40 19.65
C SER A 197 7.51 -3.10 19.50
N THR A 198 6.47 -2.33 19.19
CA THR A 198 5.10 -2.82 19.07
C THR A 198 4.94 -3.46 17.70
N TRP A 199 5.03 -4.80 17.63
CA TRP A 199 4.89 -5.58 16.40
C TRP A 199 3.47 -5.46 15.82
N MET A 200 3.24 -4.37 15.09
CA MET A 200 1.98 -4.06 14.43
C MET A 200 2.17 -4.02 12.93
N LEU A 201 1.11 -4.38 12.20
CA LEU A 201 1.03 -4.22 10.75
C LEU A 201 -0.35 -3.67 10.38
N PRO A 202 -0.45 -2.89 9.29
CA PRO A 202 -1.75 -2.55 8.74
C PRO A 202 -2.35 -3.74 7.99
N ILE A 203 -3.66 -3.91 8.09
CA ILE A 203 -4.47 -4.58 7.07
C ILE A 203 -4.37 -3.73 5.80
N PRO A 204 -4.00 -4.31 4.65
CA PRO A 204 -4.07 -3.63 3.39
C PRO A 204 -5.44 -3.04 3.13
N ALA A 205 -5.47 -1.76 2.82
CA ALA A 205 -6.71 -1.04 2.60
C ALA A 205 -6.52 0.11 1.61
N THR A 206 -7.49 0.31 0.73
CA THR A 206 -7.53 1.43 -0.21
C THR A 206 -8.81 2.21 -0.01
N TYR A 207 -8.67 3.51 0.22
CA TYR A 207 -9.77 4.44 0.40
C TYR A 207 -9.78 5.48 -0.71
N VAL A 208 -10.96 5.76 -1.26
CA VAL A 208 -11.22 6.96 -2.07
C VAL A 208 -11.96 7.95 -1.20
N ILE A 209 -11.32 9.06 -0.89
CA ILE A 209 -11.82 10.10 0.01
C ILE A 209 -12.16 11.33 -0.84
N GLY A 210 -13.41 11.79 -0.77
CA GLY A 210 -13.84 13.01 -1.47
C GLY A 210 -13.13 14.27 -0.96
N ALA A 211 -13.18 15.36 -1.73
CA ALA A 211 -12.57 16.63 -1.34
C ALA A 211 -13.11 17.16 0.00
N GLU A 212 -14.37 16.85 0.32
CA GLU A 212 -15.06 17.14 1.57
C GLU A 212 -14.65 16.25 2.77
N GLY A 213 -13.79 15.25 2.55
CA GLY A 213 -13.29 14.37 3.61
C GLY A 213 -14.20 13.19 3.94
N ARG A 214 -15.17 12.85 3.08
CA ARG A 214 -15.97 11.63 3.24
C ARG A 214 -15.42 10.47 2.42
N ILE A 215 -15.47 9.27 2.98
CA ILE A 215 -15.08 8.05 2.28
C ILE A 215 -16.15 7.70 1.24
N ARG A 216 -15.74 7.61 -0.03
CA ARG A 216 -16.59 7.29 -1.18
C ARG A 216 -16.41 5.86 -1.67
N SER A 217 -15.22 5.29 -1.45
CA SER A 217 -14.93 3.87 -1.66
C SER A 217 -14.00 3.41 -0.56
N ALA A 218 -14.18 2.18 -0.09
CA ALA A 218 -13.31 1.52 0.88
C ALA A 218 -13.14 0.06 0.44
N PHE A 219 -11.89 -0.33 0.20
CA PHE A 219 -11.48 -1.70 0.00
C PHE A 219 -10.59 -2.09 1.17
N VAL A 220 -11.01 -3.05 2.00
CA VAL A 220 -10.26 -3.49 3.19
C VAL A 220 -10.24 -5.01 3.16
N GLU A 221 -9.05 -5.60 3.07
CA GLU A 221 -8.91 -7.03 2.82
C GLU A 221 -7.90 -7.70 3.78
N PRO A 222 -8.38 -8.53 4.73
CA PRO A 222 -7.54 -9.33 5.62
C PRO A 222 -6.54 -10.23 4.91
N ASP A 223 -6.92 -10.79 3.75
CA ASP A 223 -6.00 -11.53 2.91
C ASP A 223 -5.05 -10.56 2.21
N PHE A 224 -3.91 -10.30 2.85
CA PHE A 224 -2.93 -9.32 2.38
C PHE A 224 -2.37 -9.60 0.98
N THR A 225 -2.66 -10.75 0.38
CA THR A 225 -2.24 -11.12 -0.98
C THR A 225 -3.24 -10.62 -2.04
N ILE A 226 -4.44 -10.24 -1.63
CA ILE A 226 -5.48 -9.64 -2.48
C ILE A 226 -5.36 -8.12 -2.41
N ARG A 227 -5.44 -7.46 -3.57
CA ARG A 227 -5.29 -6.00 -3.72
C ARG A 227 -6.37 -5.46 -4.65
N GLU A 228 -6.79 -4.22 -4.42
CA GLU A 228 -7.69 -3.52 -5.33
C GLU A 228 -6.91 -3.13 -6.61
N GLU A 229 -7.46 -3.46 -7.78
CA GLU A 229 -6.83 -3.12 -9.06
C GLU A 229 -6.92 -1.61 -9.31
N PRO A 230 -5.89 -0.96 -9.91
CA PRO A 230 -5.95 0.47 -10.24
C PRO A 230 -7.18 0.84 -11.07
N ALA A 231 -7.60 -0.04 -11.99
CA ALA A 231 -8.81 0.14 -12.80
C ALA A 231 -10.10 0.22 -11.97
N GLN A 232 -10.18 -0.53 -10.86
CA GLN A 232 -11.32 -0.51 -9.94
C GLN A 232 -11.34 0.81 -9.16
N ILE A 233 -10.18 1.28 -8.69
CA ILE A 233 -10.05 2.57 -8.01
C ILE A 233 -10.44 3.72 -8.95
N LEU A 234 -9.95 3.71 -10.19
CA LEU A 234 -10.29 4.69 -11.23
C LEU A 234 -11.80 4.69 -11.55
N ALA A 235 -12.44 3.52 -11.60
CA ALA A 235 -13.89 3.43 -11.79
C ALA A 235 -14.66 4.06 -10.62
N SER A 236 -14.18 3.87 -9.38
CA SER A 236 -14.74 4.52 -8.19
C SER A 236 -14.58 6.05 -8.25
N LEU A 237 -13.40 6.55 -8.65
CA LEU A 237 -13.17 7.99 -8.84
C LEU A 237 -14.08 8.61 -9.90
N ARG A 238 -14.27 7.94 -11.04
CA ARG A 238 -15.17 8.43 -12.10
C ARG A 238 -16.61 8.54 -11.61
N ARG A 239 -17.08 7.61 -10.77
CA ARG A 239 -18.42 7.69 -10.14
C ARG A 239 -18.53 8.88 -9.18
N VAL A 240 -17.49 9.16 -8.41
CA VAL A 240 -17.44 10.35 -7.53
C VAL A 240 -17.49 11.64 -8.36
N ALA A 241 -16.69 11.73 -9.42
CA ALA A 241 -16.64 12.90 -10.29
C ALA A 241 -17.95 13.16 -11.06
N SER A 242 -18.77 12.12 -11.30
CA SER A 242 -20.12 12.28 -11.87
C SER A 242 -21.18 12.69 -10.85
N ALA A 243 -21.01 12.35 -9.57
CA ALA A 243 -21.98 12.66 -8.51
C ALA A 243 -21.83 14.08 -7.94
N SER A 244 -20.68 14.72 -8.17
CA SER A 244 -20.39 16.10 -7.76
C SER A 244 -20.72 17.16 -8.82
N ARG A 245 -21.31 16.76 -9.96
CA ARG A 245 -21.85 17.66 -11.00
C ARG A 245 -23.37 17.71 -10.89
#